data_AF-A0A8J3UNI5-F1
#
_entry.id   AF-A0A8J3UNI5-F1
#
_cell.length_a   1.000
_cell.length_b   1.000
_cell.length_c   1.000
_cell.angle_alpha   90.00
_cell.angle_beta   90.00
_cell.angle_gamma   90.00
#
_symmetry.space_group_name_H-M   'P 1'
#
loop_
_entity.id
_entity.type
_entity.pdbx_description
1 polymer ?
#
loop_
_entity_poly.entity_id
_entity_poly.type
_entity_poly.pdbx_seq_one_letter_code
_entity_poly.pdbx_strand_id
1 'polypeptide(L)'
;MTTPAPTPATTACKHCGTAIEQRAGRGRPKEYCPDGDCQAAAKRRREVRRSTPGLDGALARVEDLYDRMEKGLAEAVAPLAQVLSEELSPAGVEAKLSAVQAEAHTRVAVAHTEREQALAQVRIAREAAEEARREAEEARMRAEEAHSERDGAFADAETAREQALAALREASATERRARQEAEEAHRRAELAETARDQAARELAERVDKATDDVRQAEAKAVQELKERERAEAEAASARKESELARRARREAEQSSAASLARAQAAEAERDRAISRAEAERDRAVGVAEAQRDQALERAEAAETARAVAVADAGRAVAEAAQASARAKEAAGELDRLAEEIRAAGAQRERIATELELERSRLSDVRAQLEAARAEAAELRERAIIAELRLRDLQ
;
A
#
# COMPACT_ATOMS: atom_id res chain seq x y z
N MET A 1 -55.48 30.38 55.71
CA MET A 1 -55.44 30.62 57.16
C MET A 1 -55.56 32.11 57.38
N THR A 2 -56.61 32.55 58.06
CA THR A 2 -56.99 33.94 58.25
C THR A 2 -56.03 34.61 59.23
N THR A 3 -55.25 35.59 58.77
CA THR A 3 -54.34 36.36 59.62
C THR A 3 -55.17 37.24 60.58
N PRO A 4 -55.01 37.13 61.91
CA PRO A 4 -55.69 38.02 62.84
C PRO A 4 -55.13 39.44 62.71
N ALA A 5 -56.03 40.43 62.67
CA ALA A 5 -55.65 41.84 62.66
C ALA A 5 -54.87 42.22 63.93
N PRO A 6 -53.82 43.06 63.85
CA PRO A 6 -53.04 43.44 65.01
C PRO A 6 -53.90 44.27 65.97
N THR A 7 -54.07 43.79 67.20
CA THR A 7 -54.62 44.59 68.29
C THR A 7 -53.71 45.79 68.54
N PRO A 8 -54.25 47.03 68.64
CA PRO A 8 -53.42 48.19 68.89
C PRO A 8 -52.77 48.06 70.26
N ALA A 9 -51.43 48.05 70.29
CA ALA A 9 -50.70 48.07 71.55
C ALA A 9 -51.03 49.38 72.29
N THR A 10 -51.64 49.28 73.47
CA THR A 10 -51.93 50.42 74.33
C THR A 10 -50.77 50.63 75.30
N THR A 11 -50.22 51.84 75.35
CA THR A 11 -49.15 52.19 76.29
C THR A 11 -49.59 53.30 77.21
N ALA A 12 -49.25 53.23 78.49
CA ALA A 12 -49.58 54.30 79.44
C ALA A 12 -48.76 55.57 79.17
N CYS A 13 -49.40 56.74 79.28
CA CYS A 13 -48.75 58.04 79.21
C CYS A 13 -47.71 58.19 80.33
N LYS A 14 -46.47 58.54 79.98
CA LYS A 14 -45.38 58.71 80.96
C LYS A 14 -45.62 59.83 81.99
N HIS A 15 -46.63 60.69 81.79
CA HIS A 15 -46.95 61.78 82.72
C HIS A 15 -48.19 61.51 83.57
N CYS A 16 -49.32 61.14 82.95
CA CYS A 16 -50.62 61.00 83.63
C CYS A 16 -51.15 59.56 83.70
N GLY A 17 -50.45 58.59 83.10
CA GLY A 17 -50.84 57.17 83.11
C GLY A 17 -51.98 56.79 82.16
N THR A 18 -52.64 57.75 81.49
CA THR A 18 -53.74 57.49 80.54
C THR A 18 -53.29 56.56 79.41
N ALA A 19 -54.14 55.61 79.03
CA ALA A 19 -53.86 54.69 77.93
C ALA A 19 -53.77 55.46 76.60
N ILE A 20 -52.66 55.26 75.89
CA ILE A 20 -52.39 55.84 74.56
C ILE A 20 -52.44 54.70 73.55
N GLU A 21 -53.28 54.87 72.53
CA GLU A 21 -53.28 53.98 71.39
C GLU A 21 -52.03 54.21 70.53
N GLN A 22 -51.19 53.18 70.41
CA GLN A 22 -50.06 53.23 69.49
C GLN A 22 -50.53 52.91 68.07
N ARG A 23 -50.10 53.72 67.11
CA ARG A 23 -50.27 53.38 65.69
C ARG A 23 -49.22 52.32 65.33
N ALA A 24 -49.67 51.20 64.77
CA ALA A 24 -48.78 50.23 64.16
C ALA A 24 -48.21 50.83 62.86
N GLY A 25 -46.93 51.24 62.86
CA GLY A 25 -46.27 51.84 61.69
C GLY A 25 -44.85 52.33 61.97
N ARG A 26 -44.13 52.78 60.93
CA ARG A 26 -42.79 53.38 61.09
C ARG A 26 -42.91 54.77 61.70
N GLY A 27 -42.51 54.91 62.96
CA GLY A 27 -42.49 56.17 63.68
C GLY A 27 -42.13 55.97 65.16
N ARG A 28 -41.68 57.04 65.83
CA ARG A 28 -41.36 56.98 67.27
C ARG A 28 -42.66 56.71 68.06
N PRO A 29 -42.70 55.70 68.95
CA PRO A 29 -43.86 55.45 69.79
C PRO A 29 -44.29 56.70 70.57
N LYS A 30 -45.60 56.90 70.70
CA LYS A 30 -46.15 58.03 71.45
C LYS A 30 -45.96 57.77 72.94
N GLU A 31 -45.09 58.54 73.58
CA GLU A 31 -44.82 58.42 75.02
C GLU A 31 -45.78 59.26 75.89
N TYR A 32 -46.51 60.20 75.27
CA TYR A 32 -47.41 61.15 75.92
C TYR A 32 -48.75 61.21 75.19
N CYS A 33 -49.83 61.55 75.91
CA CYS A 33 -51.16 61.65 75.32
C CYS A 33 -51.21 62.78 74.27
N PRO A 34 -51.84 62.55 73.10
CA PRO A 34 -51.92 63.54 72.04
C PRO A 34 -52.84 64.71 72.39
N ASP A 35 -53.89 64.45 73.18
CA ASP A 35 -54.96 65.41 73.47
C ASP A 35 -54.70 66.27 74.71
N GLY A 36 -53.54 66.13 75.36
CA GLY A 36 -53.21 66.87 76.57
C GLY A 36 -51.79 67.46 76.58
N ASP A 37 -51.59 68.52 77.35
CA ASP A 37 -50.29 69.19 77.56
C ASP A 37 -49.25 68.34 78.32
N CYS A 38 -49.47 67.03 78.45
CA CYS A 38 -48.64 66.13 79.23
C CYS A 38 -47.17 66.11 78.75
N GLN A 39 -46.93 66.22 77.44
CA GLN A 39 -45.58 66.32 76.91
C GLN A 39 -44.91 67.64 77.34
N ALA A 40 -45.64 68.75 77.25
CA ALA A 40 -45.15 70.06 77.66
C ALA A 40 -44.95 70.16 79.18
N ALA A 41 -45.87 69.60 79.97
CA ALA A 41 -45.78 69.52 81.42
C ALA A 41 -44.60 68.65 81.88
N ALA A 42 -44.39 67.49 81.24
CA ALA A 42 -43.23 66.64 81.50
C ALA A 42 -41.91 67.33 81.07
N LYS A 43 -41.90 68.09 79.98
CA LYS A 43 -40.76 68.91 79.55
C LYS A 43 -40.42 69.99 80.58
N ARG A 44 -41.42 70.79 81.00
CA ARG A 44 -41.26 71.80 82.05
C ARG A 44 -40.76 71.20 83.36
N ARG A 45 -41.31 70.07 83.81
CA ARG A 45 -40.87 69.36 85.03
C ARG A 45 -39.42 68.89 84.95
N ARG A 46 -38.96 68.43 83.77
CA ARG A 46 -37.55 68.06 83.52
C ARG A 46 -36.64 69.28 83.49
N GLU A 47 -37.06 70.35 82.83
CA GLU A 47 -36.29 71.60 82.79
C GLU A 47 -36.10 72.18 84.18
N VAL A 48 -37.17 72.23 84.98
CA VAL A 48 -37.12 72.63 86.40
C VAL A 48 -36.14 71.76 87.16
N ARG A 49 -36.26 70.42 87.10
CA ARG A 49 -35.32 69.49 87.76
C ARG A 49 -33.87 69.65 87.32
N ARG A 50 -33.61 69.89 86.03
CA ARG A 50 -32.25 70.12 85.49
C ARG A 50 -31.66 71.46 85.96
N SER A 51 -32.53 72.46 86.15
CA SER A 51 -32.16 73.80 86.59
C SER A 51 -32.11 73.97 88.12
N THR A 52 -32.58 72.97 88.88
CA THR A 52 -32.46 72.95 90.34
C THR A 52 -30.99 73.00 90.76
N PRO A 53 -30.55 74.02 91.51
CA PRO A 53 -29.17 74.10 92.00
C PRO A 53 -28.87 72.94 92.97
N GLY A 54 -27.63 72.45 92.97
CA GLY A 54 -27.16 71.42 93.90
C GLY A 54 -27.18 69.99 93.35
N LEU A 55 -27.12 69.02 94.27
CA LEU A 55 -26.98 67.59 93.99
C LEU A 55 -28.15 67.05 93.14
N ASP A 56 -29.38 67.48 93.43
CA ASP A 56 -30.58 66.99 92.77
C ASP A 56 -30.61 67.31 91.26
N GLY A 57 -30.15 68.51 90.87
CA GLY A 57 -30.05 68.87 89.45
C GLY A 57 -28.90 68.19 88.73
N ALA A 58 -27.80 67.88 89.44
CA ALA A 58 -26.70 67.08 88.88
C ALA A 58 -27.13 65.61 88.68
N LEU A 59 -27.83 65.01 89.65
CA LEU A 59 -28.43 63.69 89.54
C LEU A 59 -29.41 63.60 88.36
N ALA A 60 -30.30 64.58 88.20
CA ALA A 60 -31.24 64.60 87.08
C ALA A 60 -30.55 64.65 85.69
N ARG A 61 -29.42 65.36 85.56
CA ARG A 61 -28.64 65.38 84.30
C ARG A 61 -27.93 64.07 84.02
N VAL A 62 -27.43 63.41 85.07
CA VAL A 62 -26.81 62.09 84.98
C VAL A 62 -27.85 61.03 84.61
N GLU A 63 -29.03 61.03 85.24
CA GLU A 63 -30.17 60.18 84.87
C GLU A 63 -30.56 60.34 83.39
N ASP A 64 -30.69 61.57 82.89
CA ASP A 64 -30.99 61.85 81.47
C ASP A 64 -29.88 61.41 80.50
N LEU A 65 -28.63 61.31 80.97
CA LEU A 65 -27.51 60.79 80.20
C LEU A 65 -27.56 59.25 80.16
N TYR A 66 -27.83 58.61 81.31
CA TYR A 66 -28.05 57.17 81.40
C TYR A 66 -29.21 56.72 80.50
N ASP A 67 -30.35 57.39 80.55
CA ASP A 67 -31.51 57.10 79.69
C ASP A 67 -31.18 57.18 78.19
N ARG A 68 -30.30 58.11 77.80
CA ARG A 68 -29.84 58.25 76.41
C ARG A 68 -28.85 57.17 76.02
N MET A 69 -27.91 56.83 76.90
CA MET A 69 -26.97 55.73 76.68
C MET A 69 -27.70 54.39 76.60
N GLU A 70 -28.68 54.14 77.48
CA GLU A 70 -29.50 52.93 77.48
C GLU A 70 -30.29 52.79 76.17
N LYS A 71 -30.95 53.86 75.71
CA LYS A 71 -31.66 53.87 74.42
C LYS A 71 -30.74 53.69 73.23
N GLY A 72 -29.60 54.40 73.20
CA GLY A 72 -28.63 54.28 72.12
C GLY A 72 -28.00 52.88 72.05
N LEU A 73 -27.69 52.27 73.21
CA LEU A 73 -27.18 50.92 73.28
C LEU A 73 -28.25 49.89 72.87
N ALA A 74 -29.49 50.05 73.31
CA ALA A 74 -30.60 49.19 72.91
C ALA A 74 -30.87 49.27 71.40
N GLU A 75 -30.86 50.47 70.81
CA GLU A 75 -31.00 50.66 69.37
C GLU A 75 -29.82 50.10 68.57
N ALA A 76 -28.59 50.16 69.10
CA ALA A 76 -27.41 49.57 68.46
C ALA A 76 -27.38 48.04 68.57
N VAL A 77 -27.88 47.47 69.67
CA VAL A 77 -27.90 46.02 69.92
C VAL A 77 -29.12 45.35 69.29
N ALA A 78 -30.25 46.04 69.13
CA ALA A 78 -31.48 45.46 68.60
C ALA A 78 -31.32 44.79 67.22
N PRO A 79 -30.62 45.38 66.23
CA PRO A 79 -30.36 44.71 64.96
C PRO A 79 -29.51 43.43 65.10
N LEU A 80 -28.50 43.45 65.99
CA LEU A 80 -27.66 42.28 66.26
C LEU A 80 -28.46 41.18 66.94
N ALA A 81 -29.31 41.53 67.92
CA ALA A 81 -30.20 40.59 68.58
C ALA A 81 -31.22 40.01 67.59
N GLN A 82 -31.72 40.81 66.65
CA GLN A 82 -32.61 40.36 65.60
C GLN A 82 -31.92 39.36 64.66
N VAL A 83 -30.73 39.68 64.12
CA VAL A 83 -29.96 38.76 63.27
C VAL A 83 -29.61 37.49 64.03
N LEU A 84 -29.16 37.58 65.29
CA LEU A 84 -28.89 36.39 66.11
C LEU A 84 -30.16 35.57 66.35
N SER A 85 -31.31 36.20 66.55
CA SER A 85 -32.58 35.48 66.72
C SER A 85 -33.02 34.80 65.43
N GLU A 86 -32.83 35.43 64.28
CA GLU A 86 -33.14 34.85 62.97
C GLU A 86 -32.21 33.66 62.69
N GLU A 87 -30.90 33.82 62.94
CA GLU A 87 -29.86 32.82 62.66
C GLU A 87 -29.80 31.66 63.66
N LEU A 88 -30.20 31.88 64.92
CA LEU A 88 -30.28 30.85 65.97
C LEU A 88 -31.70 30.33 66.19
N SER A 89 -32.70 30.87 65.49
CA SER A 89 -34.02 30.27 65.48
C SER A 89 -33.97 28.86 64.89
N PRO A 90 -34.86 27.94 65.30
CA PRO A 90 -34.96 26.63 64.68
C PRO A 90 -35.09 26.71 63.14
N ALA A 91 -35.86 27.67 62.63
CA ALA A 91 -36.05 27.88 61.19
C ALA A 91 -34.77 28.36 60.48
N GLY A 92 -34.00 29.27 61.08
CA GLY A 92 -32.73 29.75 60.51
C GLY A 92 -31.64 28.67 60.52
N VAL A 93 -31.58 27.87 61.58
CA VAL A 93 -30.67 26.72 61.66
C VAL A 93 -31.06 25.65 60.62
N GLU A 94 -32.34 25.32 60.49
CA GLU A 94 -32.82 24.39 59.45
C GLU A 94 -32.51 24.91 58.04
N ALA A 95 -32.72 26.20 57.77
CA ALA A 95 -32.38 26.80 56.48
C ALA A 95 -30.87 26.69 56.17
N LYS A 96 -29.99 26.94 57.15
CA LYS A 96 -28.55 26.73 57.01
C LYS A 96 -28.17 25.28 56.79
N LEU A 97 -28.78 24.36 57.54
CA LEU A 97 -28.55 22.92 57.38
C LEU A 97 -28.99 22.47 55.99
N SER A 98 -30.16 22.91 55.50
CA SER A 98 -30.62 22.64 54.13
C SER A 98 -29.70 23.24 53.07
N ALA A 99 -29.18 24.45 53.28
CA ALA A 99 -28.22 25.06 52.36
C ALA A 99 -26.91 24.26 52.29
N VAL A 100 -26.36 23.85 53.44
CA VAL A 100 -25.16 23.01 53.52
C VAL A 100 -25.41 21.62 52.92
N GLN A 101 -26.57 21.02 53.17
CA GLN A 101 -26.95 19.74 52.58
C GLN A 101 -27.08 19.85 51.05
N ALA A 102 -27.72 20.92 50.54
CA ALA A 102 -27.83 21.16 49.12
C ALA A 102 -26.45 21.31 48.47
N GLU A 103 -25.55 22.10 49.08
CA GLU A 103 -24.17 22.24 48.60
C GLU A 103 -23.42 20.90 48.64
N ALA A 104 -23.57 20.11 49.70
CA ALA A 104 -22.98 18.79 49.79
C ALA A 104 -23.50 17.84 48.70
N HIS A 105 -24.81 17.84 48.44
CA HIS A 105 -25.41 17.06 47.35
C HIS A 105 -24.89 17.52 45.98
N THR A 106 -24.74 18.82 45.75
CA THR A 106 -24.13 19.34 44.52
C THR A 106 -22.68 18.88 44.38
N ARG A 107 -21.86 18.97 45.43
CA ARG A 107 -20.46 18.51 45.40
C ARG A 107 -20.35 17.01 45.12
N VAL A 108 -21.23 16.21 45.73
CA VAL A 108 -21.28 14.75 45.48
C VAL A 108 -21.71 14.46 44.04
N ALA A 109 -22.71 15.17 43.51
CA ALA A 109 -23.14 15.02 42.13
C ALA A 109 -22.01 15.37 41.15
N VAL A 110 -21.29 16.48 41.38
CA VAL A 110 -20.10 16.85 40.59
C VAL A 110 -19.04 15.75 40.65
N ALA A 111 -18.68 15.27 41.84
CA ALA A 111 -17.69 14.21 42.01
C ALA A 111 -18.10 12.90 41.29
N HIS A 112 -19.39 12.56 41.28
CA HIS A 112 -19.88 11.41 40.51
C HIS A 112 -19.73 11.62 39.00
N THR A 113 -20.10 12.80 38.50
CA THR A 113 -19.95 13.11 37.06
C THR A 113 -18.48 13.12 36.63
N GLU A 114 -17.58 13.68 37.45
CA GLU A 114 -16.13 13.67 37.20
C GLU A 114 -15.58 12.24 37.21
N ARG A 115 -16.02 11.40 38.15
CA ARG A 115 -15.63 9.98 38.20
C ARG A 115 -16.09 9.24 36.94
N GLU A 116 -17.33 9.45 36.51
CA GLU A 116 -17.87 8.83 35.30
C GLU A 116 -17.13 9.28 34.04
N GLN A 117 -16.82 10.57 33.94
CA GLN A 117 -15.99 11.11 32.86
C GLN A 117 -14.58 10.51 32.87
N ALA A 118 -13.94 10.39 34.03
CA ALA A 118 -12.62 9.78 34.15
C ALA A 118 -12.64 8.30 33.74
N LEU A 119 -13.67 7.54 34.15
CA LEU A 119 -13.83 6.14 33.73
C LEU A 119 -14.07 6.01 32.23
N ALA A 120 -14.87 6.91 31.64
CA ALA A 120 -15.09 6.95 30.19
C ALA A 120 -13.79 7.25 29.43
N GLN A 121 -12.99 8.21 29.91
CA GLN A 121 -11.68 8.51 29.32
C GLN A 121 -10.72 7.33 29.41
N VAL A 122 -10.66 6.63 30.54
CA VAL A 122 -9.84 5.42 30.69
C VAL A 122 -10.28 4.32 29.72
N ARG A 123 -11.59 4.14 29.51
CA ARG A 123 -12.11 3.17 28.54
C ARG A 123 -11.66 3.51 27.12
N ILE A 124 -11.85 4.75 26.68
CA ILE A 124 -11.43 5.22 25.36
C ILE A 124 -9.90 5.05 25.19
N ALA A 125 -9.12 5.41 26.21
CA ALA A 125 -7.67 5.28 26.18
C ALA A 125 -7.22 3.80 26.07
N ARG A 126 -7.93 2.87 26.71
CA ARG A 126 -7.67 1.43 26.59
C ARG A 126 -8.01 0.90 25.20
N GLU A 127 -9.17 1.26 24.68
CA GLU A 127 -9.60 0.87 23.33
C GLU A 127 -8.59 1.37 22.28
N ALA A 128 -8.19 2.64 22.35
CA ALA A 128 -7.16 3.21 21.48
C ALA A 128 -5.79 2.53 21.64
N ALA A 129 -5.41 2.16 22.87
CA ALA A 129 -4.15 1.45 23.11
C ALA A 129 -4.17 0.00 22.58
N GLU A 130 -5.33 -0.68 22.63
CA GLU A 130 -5.51 -2.01 22.04
C GLU A 130 -5.49 -1.95 20.52
N GLU A 131 -6.16 -0.96 19.92
CA GLU A 131 -6.13 -0.71 18.48
C GLU A 131 -4.71 -0.43 17.99
N ALA A 132 -3.99 0.49 18.65
CA ALA A 132 -2.60 0.78 18.33
C ALA A 132 -1.67 -0.44 18.46
N ARG A 133 -1.95 -1.38 19.39
CA ARG A 133 -1.21 -2.64 19.50
C ARG A 133 -1.50 -3.57 18.33
N ARG A 134 -2.77 -3.72 17.94
CA ARG A 134 -3.14 -4.53 16.77
C ARG A 134 -2.51 -3.99 15.49
N GLU A 135 -2.59 -2.68 15.28
CA GLU A 135 -1.94 -2.02 14.13
C GLU A 135 -0.42 -2.25 14.13
N ALA A 136 0.23 -2.17 15.29
CA ALA A 136 1.67 -2.43 15.42
C ALA A 136 2.04 -3.90 15.16
N GLU A 137 1.21 -4.85 15.61
CA GLU A 137 1.38 -6.28 15.33
C GLU A 137 1.20 -6.58 13.84
N GLU A 138 0.17 -6.02 13.21
CA GLU A 138 -0.06 -6.13 11.77
C GLU A 138 1.06 -5.49 10.94
N ALA A 139 1.60 -4.36 11.40
CA ALA A 139 2.75 -3.73 10.76
C ALA A 139 4.01 -4.60 10.88
N ARG A 140 4.22 -5.27 12.03
CA ARG A 140 5.32 -6.22 12.21
C ARG A 140 5.19 -7.44 11.33
N MET A 141 4.00 -8.06 11.26
CA MET A 141 3.75 -9.20 10.39
C MET A 141 4.02 -8.85 8.92
N ARG A 142 3.54 -7.68 8.46
CA ARG A 142 3.82 -7.20 7.09
C ARG A 142 5.31 -6.95 6.85
N ALA A 143 6.03 -6.44 7.84
CA ALA A 143 7.48 -6.25 7.73
C ALA A 143 8.24 -7.59 7.67
N GLU A 144 7.85 -8.57 8.48
CA GLU A 144 8.42 -9.92 8.48
C GLU A 144 8.16 -10.64 7.16
N GLU A 145 6.93 -10.54 6.62
CA GLU A 145 6.57 -11.06 5.30
C GLU A 145 7.43 -10.41 4.20
N ALA A 146 7.53 -9.07 4.18
CA ALA A 146 8.38 -8.36 3.22
C ALA A 146 9.87 -8.73 3.34
N HIS A 147 10.37 -9.00 4.55
CA HIS A 147 11.73 -9.49 4.76
C HIS A 147 11.91 -10.92 4.24
N SER A 148 10.94 -11.81 4.49
CA SER A 148 10.94 -13.18 3.97
C SER A 148 10.91 -13.20 2.44
N GLU A 149 10.06 -12.38 1.81
CA GLU A 149 10.00 -12.23 0.35
C GLU A 149 11.33 -11.73 -0.22
N ARG A 150 11.93 -10.71 0.42
CA ARG A 150 13.23 -10.18 0.03
C ARG A 150 14.31 -11.26 0.10
N ASP A 151 14.37 -12.00 1.19
CA ASP A 151 15.38 -13.03 1.40
C ASP A 151 15.19 -14.20 0.42
N GLY A 152 13.94 -14.57 0.11
CA GLY A 152 13.60 -15.50 -0.97
C GLY A 152 14.07 -15.01 -2.34
N ALA A 153 13.79 -13.75 -2.68
CA ALA A 153 14.26 -13.15 -3.93
C ALA A 153 15.80 -13.11 -4.04
N PHE A 154 16.50 -12.90 -2.92
CA PHE A 154 17.97 -12.98 -2.89
C PHE A 154 18.47 -14.41 -3.14
N ALA A 155 17.88 -15.41 -2.49
CA ALA A 155 18.23 -16.82 -2.70
C ALA A 155 17.98 -17.27 -4.16
N ASP A 156 16.87 -16.83 -4.75
CA ASP A 156 16.54 -17.09 -6.15
C ASP A 156 17.55 -16.41 -7.10
N ALA A 157 17.95 -15.17 -6.81
CA ALA A 157 18.95 -14.45 -7.59
C ALA A 157 20.34 -15.09 -7.50
N GLU A 158 20.74 -15.58 -6.32
CA GLU A 158 21.98 -16.34 -6.14
C GLU A 158 21.94 -17.65 -6.93
N THR A 159 20.84 -18.41 -6.82
CA THR A 159 20.65 -19.65 -7.57
C THR A 159 20.72 -19.41 -9.08
N ALA A 160 20.03 -18.38 -9.58
CA ALA A 160 20.06 -18.00 -11.00
C ALA A 160 21.48 -17.61 -11.44
N ARG A 161 22.23 -16.91 -10.60
CA ARG A 161 23.64 -16.55 -10.86
C ARG A 161 24.54 -17.79 -10.92
N GLU A 162 24.37 -18.73 -10.01
CA GLU A 162 25.14 -19.99 -10.01
C GLU A 162 24.85 -20.82 -11.26
N GLN A 163 23.57 -20.93 -11.64
CA GLN A 163 23.15 -21.61 -12.88
C GLN A 163 23.75 -20.93 -14.12
N ALA A 164 23.72 -19.59 -14.19
CA ALA A 164 24.32 -18.84 -15.29
C ALA A 164 25.84 -19.07 -15.38
N LEU A 165 26.54 -19.10 -14.24
CA LEU A 165 27.98 -19.39 -14.20
C LEU A 165 28.28 -20.84 -14.59
N ALA A 166 27.44 -21.79 -14.19
CA ALA A 166 27.55 -23.20 -14.62
C ALA A 166 27.36 -23.34 -16.13
N ALA A 167 26.32 -22.73 -16.69
CA ALA A 167 26.06 -22.70 -18.13
C ALA A 167 27.21 -22.06 -18.91
N LEU A 168 27.79 -20.96 -18.41
CA LEU A 168 28.96 -20.33 -19.04
C LEU A 168 30.19 -21.24 -19.03
N ARG A 169 30.43 -21.96 -17.91
CA ARG A 169 31.53 -22.92 -17.83
C ARG A 169 31.34 -24.08 -18.80
N GLU A 170 30.13 -24.62 -18.90
CA GLU A 170 29.79 -25.67 -19.83
C GLU A 170 29.97 -25.20 -21.29
N ALA A 171 29.42 -24.04 -21.65
CA ALA A 171 29.58 -23.44 -22.96
C ALA A 171 31.07 -23.26 -23.32
N SER A 172 31.88 -22.75 -22.37
CA SER A 172 33.33 -22.61 -22.59
C SER A 172 34.05 -23.95 -22.77
N ALA A 173 33.60 -25.01 -22.08
CA ALA A 173 34.16 -26.35 -22.21
C ALA A 173 33.81 -26.96 -23.57
N THR A 174 32.57 -26.80 -24.01
CA THR A 174 32.09 -27.21 -25.33
C THR A 174 32.83 -26.46 -26.45
N GLU A 175 33.03 -25.15 -26.31
CA GLU A 175 33.81 -24.35 -27.26
C GLU A 175 35.26 -24.85 -27.36
N ARG A 176 35.91 -25.14 -26.21
CA ARG A 176 37.29 -25.69 -26.21
C ARG A 176 37.35 -27.05 -26.92
N ARG A 177 36.38 -27.94 -26.68
CA ARG A 177 36.29 -29.24 -27.35
C ARG A 177 36.09 -29.09 -28.86
N ALA A 178 35.13 -28.25 -29.27
CA ALA A 178 34.87 -27.98 -30.67
C ALA A 178 36.10 -27.40 -31.39
N ARG A 179 36.87 -26.52 -30.74
CA ARG A 179 38.14 -26.02 -31.28
C ARG A 179 39.19 -27.12 -31.42
N GLN A 180 39.36 -27.97 -30.42
CA GLN A 180 40.29 -29.09 -30.48
C GLN A 180 39.93 -30.07 -31.60
N GLU A 181 38.65 -30.43 -31.73
CA GLU A 181 38.16 -31.30 -32.80
C GLU A 181 38.35 -30.67 -34.18
N ALA A 182 38.12 -29.36 -34.33
CA ALA A 182 38.36 -28.63 -35.56
C ALA A 182 39.86 -28.60 -35.92
N GLU A 183 40.75 -28.36 -34.96
CA GLU A 183 42.20 -28.42 -35.16
C GLU A 183 42.67 -29.83 -35.53
N GLU A 184 42.12 -30.88 -34.91
CA GLU A 184 42.42 -32.26 -35.26
C GLU A 184 41.90 -32.64 -36.65
N ALA A 185 40.70 -32.18 -37.03
CA ALA A 185 40.17 -32.34 -38.37
C ALA A 185 41.07 -31.63 -39.40
N HIS A 186 41.53 -30.41 -39.10
CA HIS A 186 42.45 -29.68 -39.97
C HIS A 186 43.79 -30.40 -40.11
N ARG A 187 44.41 -30.88 -39.02
CA ARG A 187 45.65 -31.66 -39.08
C ARG A 187 45.48 -32.94 -39.91
N ARG A 188 44.35 -33.64 -39.77
CA ARG A 188 44.03 -34.82 -40.58
C ARG A 188 43.88 -34.48 -42.06
N ALA A 189 43.26 -33.35 -42.38
CA ALA A 189 43.12 -32.88 -43.75
C ALA A 189 44.49 -32.56 -44.37
N GLU A 190 45.37 -31.85 -43.67
CA GLU A 190 46.74 -31.57 -44.14
C GLU A 190 47.55 -32.85 -44.35
N LEU A 191 47.46 -33.82 -43.43
CA LEU A 191 48.11 -35.12 -43.60
C LEU A 191 47.54 -35.89 -44.81
N ALA A 192 46.23 -35.81 -45.06
CA ALA A 192 45.62 -36.43 -46.23
C ALA A 192 46.04 -35.73 -47.54
N GLU A 193 46.12 -34.40 -47.56
CA GLU A 193 46.60 -33.64 -48.72
C GLU A 193 48.06 -33.93 -49.03
N THR A 194 48.94 -33.92 -48.02
CA THR A 194 50.36 -34.27 -48.19
C THR A 194 50.54 -35.71 -48.67
N ALA A 195 49.79 -36.67 -48.13
CA ALA A 195 49.82 -38.06 -48.61
C ALA A 195 49.33 -38.17 -50.06
N ARG A 196 48.27 -37.43 -50.43
CA ARG A 196 47.76 -37.37 -51.80
C ARG A 196 48.81 -36.78 -52.75
N ASP A 197 49.46 -35.70 -52.35
CA ASP A 197 50.49 -35.04 -53.17
C ASP A 197 51.74 -35.93 -53.33
N GLN A 198 52.12 -36.68 -52.29
CA GLN A 198 53.17 -37.70 -52.38
C GLN A 198 52.77 -38.83 -53.35
N ALA A 199 51.56 -39.38 -53.22
CA ALA A 199 51.06 -40.41 -54.12
C ALA A 199 50.99 -39.92 -55.58
N ALA A 200 50.61 -38.65 -55.79
CA ALA A 200 50.60 -38.03 -57.11
C ALA A 200 52.02 -37.90 -57.71
N ARG A 201 53.01 -37.53 -56.90
CA ARG A 201 54.42 -37.48 -57.32
C ARG A 201 54.96 -38.86 -57.67
N GLU A 202 54.73 -39.85 -56.81
CA GLU A 202 55.14 -41.24 -57.07
C GLU A 202 54.49 -41.79 -58.35
N LEU A 203 53.20 -41.47 -58.58
CA LEU A 203 52.51 -41.86 -59.80
C LEU A 203 53.12 -41.16 -61.03
N ALA A 204 53.41 -39.86 -60.94
CA ALA A 204 54.06 -39.12 -62.02
C ALA A 204 55.44 -39.71 -62.35
N GLU A 205 56.27 -40.01 -61.35
CA GLU A 205 57.57 -40.66 -61.54
C GLU A 205 57.43 -42.05 -62.19
N ARG A 206 56.41 -42.84 -61.80
CA ARG A 206 56.12 -44.13 -62.44
C ARG A 206 55.68 -43.97 -63.89
N VAL A 207 54.87 -42.95 -64.19
CA VAL A 207 54.42 -42.64 -65.56
C VAL A 207 55.59 -42.17 -66.42
N ASP A 208 56.45 -41.30 -65.90
CA ASP A 208 57.66 -40.84 -66.60
C ASP A 208 58.59 -42.02 -66.91
N LYS A 209 58.84 -42.88 -65.92
CA LYS A 209 59.63 -44.10 -66.12
C LYS A 209 59.00 -45.04 -67.14
N ALA A 210 57.69 -45.28 -67.07
CA ALA A 210 56.98 -46.09 -68.05
C ALA A 210 57.04 -45.47 -69.46
N THR A 211 56.97 -44.15 -69.56
CA THR A 211 57.10 -43.42 -70.83
C THR A 211 58.51 -43.55 -71.40
N ASP A 212 59.54 -43.47 -70.58
CA ASP A 212 60.92 -43.69 -71.00
C ASP A 212 61.18 -45.14 -71.38
N ASP A 213 60.61 -46.12 -70.66
CA ASP A 213 60.67 -47.54 -71.02
C ASP A 213 59.98 -47.79 -72.37
N VAL A 214 58.82 -47.16 -72.62
CA VAL A 214 58.13 -47.21 -73.93
C VAL A 214 58.99 -46.58 -75.01
N ARG A 215 59.57 -45.39 -74.79
CA ARG A 215 60.48 -44.75 -75.76
C ARG A 215 61.71 -45.61 -76.05
N GLN A 216 62.27 -46.27 -75.03
CA GLN A 216 63.37 -47.21 -75.21
C GLN A 216 62.94 -48.45 -75.98
N ALA A 217 61.74 -48.99 -75.70
CA ALA A 217 61.17 -50.11 -76.43
C ALA A 217 60.87 -49.74 -77.89
N GLU A 218 60.35 -48.55 -78.17
CA GLU A 218 60.13 -48.02 -79.51
C GLU A 218 61.46 -47.78 -80.23
N ALA A 219 62.47 -47.21 -79.56
CA ALA A 219 63.79 -47.05 -80.13
C ALA A 219 64.44 -48.40 -80.48
N LYS A 220 64.29 -49.41 -79.60
CA LYS A 220 64.71 -50.80 -79.87
C LYS A 220 63.92 -51.40 -81.03
N ALA A 221 62.60 -51.23 -81.06
CA ALA A 221 61.75 -51.72 -82.15
C ALA A 221 62.11 -51.06 -83.50
N VAL A 222 62.46 -49.76 -83.50
CA VAL A 222 62.93 -49.06 -84.70
C VAL A 222 64.33 -49.54 -85.12
N GLN A 223 65.21 -49.88 -84.18
CA GLN A 223 66.51 -50.50 -84.50
C GLN A 223 66.31 -51.91 -85.05
N GLU A 224 65.48 -52.73 -84.42
CA GLU A 224 65.10 -54.07 -84.89
C GLU A 224 64.42 -54.01 -86.25
N LEU A 225 63.59 -53.00 -86.53
CA LEU A 225 63.00 -52.78 -87.86
C LEU A 225 64.04 -52.37 -88.89
N LYS A 226 65.02 -51.53 -88.55
CA LYS A 226 66.13 -51.17 -89.47
C LYS A 226 67.07 -52.35 -89.73
N GLU A 227 67.30 -53.19 -88.72
CA GLU A 227 68.01 -54.46 -88.85
C GLU A 227 67.21 -55.44 -89.69
N ARG A 228 65.88 -55.50 -89.51
CA ARG A 228 64.96 -56.29 -90.34
C ARG A 228 64.93 -55.81 -91.78
N GLU A 229 64.92 -54.50 -92.04
CA GLU A 229 64.96 -53.94 -93.40
C GLU A 229 66.29 -54.22 -94.11
N ARG A 230 67.41 -54.19 -93.38
CA ARG A 230 68.73 -54.63 -93.88
C ARG A 230 68.73 -56.13 -94.17
N ALA A 231 68.16 -56.94 -93.28
CA ALA A 231 67.99 -58.37 -93.47
C ALA A 231 66.98 -58.71 -94.58
N GLU A 232 65.98 -57.86 -94.84
CA GLU A 232 64.98 -58.01 -95.90
C GLU A 232 65.54 -57.62 -97.28
N ALA A 233 66.44 -56.65 -97.35
CA ALA A 233 67.21 -56.34 -98.56
C ALA A 233 68.16 -57.50 -98.92
N GLU A 234 68.78 -58.15 -97.93
CA GLU A 234 69.56 -59.38 -98.12
C GLU A 234 68.66 -60.60 -98.42
N ALA A 235 67.45 -60.67 -97.84
CA ALA A 235 66.50 -61.75 -98.09
C ALA A 235 65.75 -61.61 -99.43
N ALA A 236 65.59 -60.41 -100.00
CA ALA A 236 65.03 -60.22 -101.35
C ALA A 236 65.94 -60.84 -102.44
N SER A 237 67.25 -60.91 -102.18
CA SER A 237 68.22 -61.66 -102.97
C SER A 237 68.05 -63.18 -102.80
N ALA A 238 67.71 -63.66 -101.60
CA ALA A 238 67.48 -65.08 -101.29
C ALA A 238 66.04 -65.59 -101.56
N ARG A 239 65.06 -64.70 -101.80
CA ARG A 239 63.65 -65.04 -102.09
C ARG A 239 63.39 -65.50 -103.53
N LYS A 240 64.41 -65.47 -104.39
CA LYS A 240 64.44 -66.31 -105.61
C LYS A 240 64.74 -67.79 -105.33
N GLU A 241 65.16 -68.15 -104.11
CA GLU A 241 65.58 -69.52 -103.74
C GLU A 241 64.60 -70.26 -102.80
N SER A 242 63.54 -69.62 -102.31
CA SER A 242 62.68 -70.22 -101.27
C SER A 242 61.17 -70.20 -101.58
N GLU A 243 60.82 -70.54 -102.83
CA GLU A 243 59.60 -71.32 -103.09
C GLU A 243 59.65 -72.71 -102.40
N LEU A 244 60.82 -73.08 -101.86
CA LEU A 244 61.07 -74.33 -101.15
C LEU A 244 60.60 -74.37 -99.68
N ALA A 245 60.05 -73.31 -99.12
CA ALA A 245 59.62 -73.31 -97.72
C ALA A 245 58.11 -73.10 -97.53
N ARG A 246 57.33 -73.90 -98.27
CA ARG A 246 56.02 -74.46 -97.87
C ARG A 246 55.95 -75.03 -96.42
N ARG A 247 57.04 -74.94 -95.64
CA ARG A 247 57.17 -75.32 -94.24
C ARG A 247 56.73 -74.25 -93.23
N ALA A 248 56.67 -72.97 -93.58
CA ALA A 248 56.24 -71.92 -92.64
C ALA A 248 54.73 -71.90 -92.36
N ARG A 249 53.95 -72.73 -93.07
CA ARG A 249 52.50 -72.92 -92.87
C ARG A 249 52.15 -73.53 -91.51
N ARG A 250 53.12 -74.07 -90.75
CA ARG A 250 52.92 -74.67 -89.41
C ARG A 250 53.14 -73.70 -88.24
N GLU A 251 53.73 -72.52 -88.46
CA GLU A 251 53.94 -71.51 -87.40
C GLU A 251 52.70 -70.61 -87.22
N ALA A 252 51.81 -70.53 -88.22
CA ALA A 252 50.57 -69.75 -88.14
C ALA A 252 49.53 -70.32 -87.15
N GLU A 253 49.58 -71.63 -86.88
CA GLU A 253 48.62 -72.30 -85.98
C GLU A 253 48.92 -72.04 -84.50
N GLN A 254 50.17 -71.79 -84.10
CA GLN A 254 50.56 -71.49 -82.71
C GLN A 254 50.25 -70.04 -82.27
N SER A 255 50.13 -69.09 -83.20
CA SER A 255 49.79 -67.69 -82.85
C SER A 255 48.29 -67.46 -82.56
N SER A 256 47.41 -68.34 -83.08
CA SER A 256 45.96 -68.23 -82.86
C SER A 256 45.53 -68.73 -81.46
N ALA A 257 46.23 -69.73 -80.91
CA ALA A 257 45.96 -70.27 -79.57
C ALA A 257 46.37 -69.29 -78.44
N ALA A 258 47.46 -68.54 -78.62
CA ALA A 258 47.93 -67.54 -77.65
C ALA A 258 47.14 -66.23 -77.68
N SER A 259 46.37 -65.98 -78.74
CA SER A 259 45.49 -64.81 -78.89
C SER A 259 44.11 -65.07 -78.26
N LEU A 260 43.61 -66.32 -78.33
CA LEU A 260 42.36 -66.74 -77.69
C LEU A 260 42.48 -66.76 -76.15
N ALA A 261 43.62 -67.19 -75.61
CA ALA A 261 43.87 -67.20 -74.16
C ALA A 261 44.02 -65.79 -73.55
N ARG A 262 44.56 -64.83 -74.32
CA ARG A 262 44.67 -63.42 -73.90
C ARG A 262 43.33 -62.68 -73.98
N ALA A 263 42.48 -63.02 -74.96
CA ALA A 263 41.12 -62.51 -75.04
C ALA A 263 40.26 -62.99 -73.87
N GLN A 264 40.33 -64.28 -73.50
CA GLN A 264 39.59 -64.85 -72.36
C GLN A 264 40.06 -64.32 -71.00
N ALA A 265 41.35 -64.02 -70.83
CA ALA A 265 41.88 -63.39 -69.61
C ALA A 265 41.46 -61.91 -69.49
N ALA A 266 41.44 -61.16 -70.61
CA ALA A 266 40.98 -59.77 -70.64
C ALA A 266 39.47 -59.66 -70.42
N GLU A 267 38.68 -60.64 -70.87
CA GLU A 267 37.23 -60.71 -70.64
C GLU A 267 36.91 -61.02 -69.17
N ALA A 268 37.62 -61.97 -68.55
CA ALA A 268 37.49 -62.26 -67.12
C ALA A 268 37.94 -61.10 -66.21
N GLU A 269 38.89 -60.27 -66.65
CA GLU A 269 39.30 -59.06 -65.92
C GLU A 269 38.32 -57.89 -66.11
N ARG A 270 37.71 -57.78 -67.30
CA ARG A 270 36.58 -56.88 -67.57
C ARG A 270 35.37 -57.21 -66.70
N ASP A 271 35.01 -58.49 -66.59
CA ASP A 271 33.84 -58.90 -65.80
C ASP A 271 34.08 -58.66 -64.30
N ARG A 272 35.31 -58.85 -63.81
CA ARG A 272 35.68 -58.47 -62.43
C ARG A 272 35.72 -56.96 -62.21
N ALA A 273 36.08 -56.18 -63.22
CA ALA A 273 36.03 -54.72 -63.14
C ALA A 273 34.58 -54.20 -63.16
N ILE A 274 33.71 -54.81 -63.97
CA ILE A 274 32.28 -54.50 -64.04
C ILE A 274 31.60 -54.85 -62.71
N SER A 275 31.82 -56.05 -62.16
CA SER A 275 31.22 -56.41 -60.86
C SER A 275 31.73 -55.54 -59.69
N ARG A 276 32.97 -55.04 -59.74
CA ARG A 276 33.49 -54.08 -58.75
C ARG A 276 32.85 -52.70 -58.90
N ALA A 277 32.71 -52.21 -60.14
CA ALA A 277 32.04 -50.94 -60.43
C ALA A 277 30.54 -50.98 -60.10
N GLU A 278 29.87 -52.11 -60.33
CA GLU A 278 28.46 -52.33 -59.96
C GLU A 278 28.30 -52.40 -58.44
N ALA A 279 29.18 -53.11 -57.72
CA ALA A 279 29.15 -53.14 -56.26
C ALA A 279 29.43 -51.78 -55.62
N GLU A 280 30.29 -50.95 -56.24
CA GLU A 280 30.58 -49.59 -55.79
C GLU A 280 29.42 -48.63 -56.11
N ARG A 281 28.81 -48.76 -57.29
CA ARG A 281 27.58 -48.04 -57.65
C ARG A 281 26.44 -48.38 -56.69
N ASP A 282 26.22 -49.64 -56.37
CA ASP A 282 25.12 -50.07 -55.50
C ASP A 282 25.34 -49.59 -54.04
N ARG A 283 26.61 -49.50 -53.58
CA ARG A 283 26.94 -48.85 -52.30
C ARG A 283 26.73 -47.34 -52.33
N ALA A 284 27.10 -46.67 -53.43
CA ALA A 284 26.88 -45.23 -53.58
C ALA A 284 25.39 -44.89 -53.66
N VAL A 285 24.59 -45.71 -54.34
CA VAL A 285 23.12 -45.59 -54.38
C VAL A 285 22.53 -45.83 -52.99
N GLY A 286 22.96 -46.88 -52.27
CA GLY A 286 22.48 -47.12 -50.90
C GLY A 286 22.81 -46.00 -49.90
N VAL A 287 23.99 -45.37 -50.02
CA VAL A 287 24.35 -44.20 -49.20
C VAL A 287 23.52 -42.97 -49.58
N ALA A 288 23.28 -42.74 -50.87
CA ALA A 288 22.45 -41.63 -51.35
C ALA A 288 20.97 -41.79 -50.94
N GLU A 289 20.44 -43.01 -50.98
CA GLU A 289 19.08 -43.31 -50.52
C GLU A 289 18.95 -43.15 -49.00
N ALA A 290 19.91 -43.64 -48.22
CA ALA A 290 19.93 -43.43 -46.77
C ALA A 290 20.03 -41.93 -46.39
N GLN A 291 20.80 -41.14 -47.15
CA GLN A 291 20.88 -39.69 -46.95
C GLN A 291 19.59 -38.97 -47.34
N ARG A 292 18.91 -39.42 -48.41
CA ARG A 292 17.60 -38.89 -48.82
C ARG A 292 16.54 -39.18 -47.76
N ASP A 293 16.51 -40.40 -47.24
CA ASP A 293 15.51 -40.81 -46.26
C ASP A 293 15.73 -40.07 -44.92
N GLN A 294 16.99 -39.89 -44.48
CA GLN A 294 17.31 -39.02 -43.33
C GLN A 294 16.96 -37.55 -43.56
N ALA A 295 17.09 -37.04 -44.79
CA ALA A 295 16.70 -35.67 -45.13
C ALA A 295 15.18 -35.49 -45.10
N LEU A 296 14.41 -36.49 -45.54
CA LEU A 296 12.95 -36.51 -45.47
C LEU A 296 12.47 -36.57 -44.02
N GLU A 297 13.02 -37.44 -43.18
CA GLU A 297 12.69 -37.50 -41.75
C GLU A 297 12.97 -36.18 -41.02
N ARG A 298 14.09 -35.51 -41.35
CA ARG A 298 14.39 -34.18 -40.80
C ARG A 298 13.43 -33.11 -41.29
N ALA A 299 12.97 -33.20 -42.53
CA ALA A 299 11.98 -32.27 -43.08
C ALA A 299 10.62 -32.45 -42.41
N GLU A 300 10.17 -33.70 -42.20
CA GLU A 300 8.94 -34.03 -41.48
C GLU A 300 9.00 -33.62 -40.00
N ALA A 301 10.16 -33.82 -39.34
CA ALA A 301 10.39 -33.34 -37.98
C ALA A 301 10.37 -31.80 -37.90
N ALA A 302 10.90 -31.10 -38.90
CA ALA A 302 10.85 -29.64 -38.96
C ALA A 302 9.43 -29.12 -39.24
N GLU A 303 8.64 -29.83 -40.05
CA GLU A 303 7.25 -29.47 -40.34
C GLU A 303 6.33 -29.68 -39.14
N THR A 304 6.50 -30.80 -38.41
CA THR A 304 5.79 -31.03 -37.15
C THR A 304 6.17 -30.02 -36.08
N ALA A 305 7.45 -29.66 -35.94
CA ALA A 305 7.89 -28.60 -35.03
C ALA A 305 7.29 -27.23 -35.40
N ARG A 306 7.17 -26.91 -36.70
CA ARG A 306 6.49 -25.68 -37.16
C ARG A 306 5.00 -25.70 -36.84
N ALA A 307 4.32 -26.83 -37.02
CA ALA A 307 2.90 -26.96 -36.70
C ALA A 307 2.64 -26.77 -35.19
N VAL A 308 3.51 -27.32 -34.33
CA VAL A 308 3.45 -27.10 -32.87
C VAL A 308 3.71 -25.64 -32.53
N ALA A 309 4.75 -25.02 -33.09
CA ALA A 309 5.05 -23.61 -32.84
C ALA A 309 3.91 -22.66 -33.26
N VAL A 310 3.23 -22.95 -34.38
CA VAL A 310 2.06 -22.18 -34.83
C VAL A 310 0.87 -22.37 -33.88
N ALA A 311 0.64 -23.59 -33.39
CA ALA A 311 -0.40 -23.85 -32.41
C ALA A 311 -0.14 -23.16 -31.06
N ASP A 312 1.11 -23.14 -30.62
CA ASP A 312 1.55 -22.49 -29.38
C ASP A 312 1.43 -20.96 -29.49
N ALA A 313 1.85 -20.39 -30.62
CA ALA A 313 1.66 -18.97 -30.92
C ALA A 313 0.16 -18.60 -30.97
N GLY A 314 -0.67 -19.46 -31.55
CA GLY A 314 -2.13 -19.28 -31.55
C GLY A 314 -2.73 -19.26 -30.15
N ARG A 315 -2.27 -20.15 -29.25
CA ARG A 315 -2.70 -20.16 -27.84
C ARG A 315 -2.25 -18.91 -27.10
N ALA A 316 -0.99 -18.49 -27.27
CA ALA A 316 -0.47 -17.27 -26.65
C ALA A 316 -1.23 -16.00 -27.09
N VAL A 317 -1.60 -15.91 -28.37
CA VAL A 317 -2.42 -14.80 -28.89
C VAL A 317 -3.84 -14.82 -28.30
N ALA A 318 -4.45 -16.00 -28.16
CA ALA A 318 -5.77 -16.15 -27.55
C ALA A 318 -5.77 -15.78 -26.06
N GLU A 319 -4.74 -16.20 -25.32
CA GLU A 319 -4.54 -15.85 -23.90
C GLU A 319 -4.31 -14.34 -23.73
N ALA A 320 -3.50 -13.73 -24.60
CA ALA A 320 -3.29 -12.28 -24.59
C ALA A 320 -4.57 -11.49 -24.90
N ALA A 321 -5.41 -11.99 -25.83
CA ALA A 321 -6.70 -11.39 -26.13
C ALA A 321 -7.68 -11.49 -24.95
N GLN A 322 -7.69 -12.64 -24.24
CA GLN A 322 -8.51 -12.81 -23.03
C GLN A 322 -8.02 -11.92 -21.88
N ALA A 323 -6.71 -11.79 -21.68
CA ALA A 323 -6.15 -10.89 -20.68
C ALA A 323 -6.49 -9.41 -20.99
N SER A 324 -6.44 -9.02 -22.27
CA SER A 324 -6.82 -7.68 -22.72
C SER A 324 -8.32 -7.41 -22.50
N ALA A 325 -9.19 -8.39 -22.74
CA ALA A 325 -10.62 -8.28 -22.47
C ALA A 325 -10.91 -8.09 -20.97
N ARG A 326 -10.29 -8.90 -20.11
CA ARG A 326 -10.42 -8.77 -18.64
C ARG A 326 -9.90 -7.43 -18.13
N ALA A 327 -8.81 -6.93 -18.70
CA ALA A 327 -8.27 -5.61 -18.33
C ALA A 327 -9.23 -4.46 -18.72
N LYS A 328 -9.91 -4.57 -19.85
CA LYS A 328 -10.94 -3.59 -20.27
C LYS A 328 -12.19 -3.65 -19.39
N GLU A 329 -12.62 -4.85 -19.00
CA GLU A 329 -13.74 -5.03 -18.06
C GLU A 329 -13.40 -4.42 -16.69
N ALA A 330 -12.21 -4.73 -16.15
CA ALA A 330 -11.74 -4.16 -14.89
C ALA A 330 -11.62 -2.63 -14.94
N ALA A 331 -11.14 -2.07 -16.06
CA ALA A 331 -11.10 -0.62 -16.26
C ALA A 331 -12.50 -0.01 -16.27
N GLY A 332 -13.47 -0.65 -16.93
CA GLY A 332 -14.86 -0.21 -16.93
C GLY A 332 -15.54 -0.29 -15.55
N GLU A 333 -15.17 -1.27 -14.72
CA GLU A 333 -15.64 -1.35 -13.32
C GLU A 333 -15.04 -0.23 -12.45
N LEU A 334 -13.75 0.07 -12.62
CA LEU A 334 -13.09 1.18 -11.93
C LEU A 334 -13.71 2.53 -12.29
N ASP A 335 -14.05 2.75 -13.56
CA ASP A 335 -14.72 3.98 -14.01
C ASP A 335 -16.11 4.14 -13.37
N ARG A 336 -16.89 3.05 -13.28
CA ARG A 336 -18.20 3.05 -12.59
C ARG A 336 -18.05 3.37 -11.11
N LEU A 337 -17.10 2.72 -10.42
CA LEU A 337 -16.83 2.99 -9.01
C LEU A 337 -16.38 4.45 -8.79
N ALA A 338 -15.58 5.00 -9.71
CA ALA A 338 -15.16 6.39 -9.65
C ALA A 338 -16.33 7.37 -9.87
N GLU A 339 -17.31 7.01 -10.70
CA GLU A 339 -18.56 7.78 -10.84
C GLU A 339 -19.44 7.68 -9.59
N GLU A 340 -19.57 6.51 -8.99
CA GLU A 340 -20.30 6.31 -7.74
C GLU A 340 -19.69 7.10 -6.57
N ILE A 341 -18.36 7.11 -6.44
CA ILE A 341 -17.66 7.90 -5.43
C ILE A 341 -17.90 9.40 -5.65
N ARG A 342 -17.87 9.87 -6.91
CA ARG A 342 -18.16 11.27 -7.24
C ARG A 342 -19.62 11.63 -6.92
N ALA A 343 -20.57 10.75 -7.23
CA ALA A 343 -21.99 10.94 -6.92
C ALA A 343 -22.24 10.98 -5.41
N ALA A 344 -21.62 10.06 -4.65
CA ALA A 344 -21.69 10.03 -3.19
C ALA A 344 -21.05 11.28 -2.56
N GLY A 345 -19.92 11.76 -3.11
CA GLY A 345 -19.28 13.02 -2.73
C GLY A 345 -20.22 14.21 -2.91
N ALA A 346 -20.84 14.34 -4.08
CA ALA A 346 -21.80 15.42 -4.37
C ALA A 346 -23.04 15.34 -3.45
N GLN A 347 -23.51 14.14 -3.11
CA GLN A 347 -24.62 13.96 -2.15
C GLN A 347 -24.20 14.40 -0.74
N ARG A 348 -22.98 14.08 -0.31
CA ARG A 348 -22.45 14.52 0.99
C ARG A 348 -22.35 16.04 1.08
N GLU A 349 -21.90 16.70 0.02
CA GLU A 349 -21.81 18.16 -0.04
C GLU A 349 -23.20 18.82 0.02
N ARG A 350 -24.20 18.25 -0.67
CA ARG A 350 -25.59 18.73 -0.57
C ARG A 350 -26.12 18.62 0.86
N ILE A 351 -25.97 17.46 1.50
CA ILE A 351 -26.40 17.25 2.88
C ILE A 351 -25.66 18.18 3.85
N ALA A 352 -24.36 18.39 3.65
CA ALA A 352 -23.58 19.33 4.46
C ALA A 352 -24.08 20.78 4.32
N THR A 353 -24.43 21.19 3.09
CA THR A 353 -24.98 22.52 2.82
C THR A 353 -26.37 22.69 3.43
N GLU A 354 -27.24 21.67 3.33
CA GLU A 354 -28.55 21.65 3.97
C GLU A 354 -28.44 21.72 5.49
N LEU A 355 -27.52 20.94 6.08
CA LEU A 355 -27.27 20.96 7.52
C LEU A 355 -26.81 22.34 8.00
N GLU A 356 -25.94 23.01 7.23
CA GLU A 356 -25.46 24.35 7.57
C GLU A 356 -26.59 25.39 7.48
N LEU A 357 -27.45 25.28 6.46
CA LEU A 357 -28.65 26.11 6.35
C LEU A 357 -29.59 25.91 7.54
N GLU A 358 -29.82 24.67 7.97
CA GLU A 358 -30.66 24.37 9.13
C GLU A 358 -30.03 24.87 10.45
N ARG A 359 -28.70 24.80 10.58
CA ARG A 359 -27.99 25.39 11.72
C ARG A 359 -28.14 26.91 11.76
N SER A 360 -28.04 27.58 10.61
CA SER A 360 -28.33 29.02 10.49
C SER A 360 -29.76 29.32 10.92
N ARG A 361 -30.77 28.59 10.40
CA ARG A 361 -32.18 28.76 10.77
C ARG A 361 -32.41 28.58 12.26
N LEU A 362 -31.81 27.56 12.87
CA LEU A 362 -31.89 27.32 14.31
C LEU A 362 -31.23 28.44 15.12
N SER A 363 -30.10 28.97 14.65
CA SER A 363 -29.44 30.13 15.26
C SER A 363 -30.35 31.37 15.23
N ASP A 364 -30.97 31.65 14.09
CA ASP A 364 -31.87 32.79 13.91
C ASP A 364 -33.11 32.65 14.80
N VAL A 365 -33.71 31.46 14.87
CA VAL A 365 -34.86 31.19 15.76
C VAL A 365 -34.47 31.35 17.23
N ARG A 366 -33.27 30.91 17.63
CA ARG A 366 -32.77 31.14 18.99
C ARG A 366 -32.58 32.63 19.28
N ALA A 367 -32.03 33.39 18.34
CA ALA A 367 -31.89 34.84 18.49
C ALA A 367 -33.25 35.54 18.61
N GLN A 368 -34.24 35.14 17.81
CA GLN A 368 -35.62 35.64 17.91
C GLN A 368 -36.27 35.28 19.26
N LEU A 369 -36.04 34.07 19.78
CA LEU A 369 -36.55 33.64 21.08
C LEU A 369 -35.93 34.47 22.21
N GLU A 370 -34.63 34.72 22.18
CA GLU A 370 -33.94 35.57 23.17
C GLU A 370 -34.42 37.02 23.08
N ALA A 371 -34.61 37.56 21.87
CA ALA A 371 -35.21 38.88 21.68
C ALA A 371 -36.62 38.96 22.27
N ALA A 372 -37.48 37.98 21.99
CA ALA A 372 -38.85 37.91 22.55
C ALA A 372 -38.84 37.75 24.08
N ARG A 373 -37.88 37.02 24.65
CA ARG A 373 -37.69 36.91 26.11
C ARG A 373 -37.27 38.23 26.73
N ALA A 374 -36.36 38.97 26.07
CA ALA A 374 -35.93 40.30 26.50
C ALA A 374 -37.07 41.30 26.45
N GLU A 375 -37.84 41.33 25.36
CA GLU A 375 -39.05 42.16 25.24
C GLU A 375 -40.09 41.81 26.32
N ALA A 376 -40.32 40.52 26.59
CA ALA A 376 -41.22 40.09 27.65
C ALA A 376 -40.70 40.45 29.06
N ALA A 377 -39.39 40.51 29.26
CA ALA A 377 -38.80 41.00 30.51
C ALA A 377 -39.01 42.52 30.64
N GLU A 378 -38.76 43.29 29.58
CA GLU A 378 -38.96 44.74 29.56
C GLU A 378 -40.44 45.12 29.79
N LEU A 379 -41.37 44.41 29.15
CA LEU A 379 -42.81 44.61 29.38
C LEU A 379 -43.21 44.29 30.82
N ARG A 380 -42.61 43.26 31.43
CA ARG A 380 -42.83 42.95 32.86
C ARG A 380 -42.28 44.05 33.76
N GLU A 381 -41.09 44.56 33.50
CA GLU A 381 -40.52 45.70 34.24
C GLU A 381 -41.40 46.95 34.11
N ARG A 382 -41.85 47.28 32.89
CA ARG A 382 -42.78 48.39 32.65
C ARG A 382 -44.12 48.21 33.40
N ALA A 383 -44.65 47.00 33.44
CA ALA A 383 -45.87 46.68 34.20
C ALA A 383 -45.66 46.86 35.71
N ILE A 384 -44.54 46.38 36.26
CA ILE A 384 -44.18 46.55 37.68
C ILE A 384 -44.01 48.04 38.01
N ILE A 385 -43.35 48.82 37.16
CA ILE A 385 -43.20 50.28 37.34
C ILE A 385 -44.57 50.98 37.31
N ALA A 386 -45.48 50.56 36.42
CA ALA A 386 -46.83 51.11 36.37
C ALA A 386 -47.65 50.77 37.63
N GLU A 387 -47.56 49.54 38.13
CA GLU A 387 -48.20 49.13 39.40
C GLU A 387 -47.66 49.90 40.60
N LEU A 388 -46.34 50.13 40.66
CA LEU A 388 -45.72 50.94 41.71
C LEU A 388 -46.19 52.40 41.66
N ARG A 389 -46.28 53.00 40.46
CA ARG A 389 -46.82 54.37 40.29
C ARG A 389 -48.30 54.50 40.65
N LEU A 390 -49.11 53.47 40.42
CA LEU A 390 -50.52 53.45 40.84
C LEU A 390 -50.66 53.32 42.36
N ARG A 391 -49.72 52.65 43.03
CA ARG A 391 -49.66 52.55 44.50
C ARG A 391 -49.24 53.86 45.18
N ASP A 392 -48.40 54.67 44.55
CA ASP A 392 -47.97 55.97 45.09
C ASP A 392 -49.02 57.09 44.94
N LEU A 393 -50.11 56.85 44.21
CA LEU A 393 -51.22 57.79 43.98
C LEU A 393 -52.48 57.49 44.83
N GLN A 394 -52.42 56.49 45.71
CA GLN A 394 -53.42 56.17 46.74
C GLN A 394 -52.88 56.52 48.13
#